data_AF-A0A351CCS1-F1
#
_entry.id   AF-A0A351CCS1-F1
#
_cell.length_a   1.000
_cell.length_b   1.000
_cell.length_c   1.000
_cell.angle_alpha   90.00
_cell.angle_beta   90.00
_cell.angle_gamma   90.00
#
_symmetry.space_group_name_H-M   'P 1'
#
loop_
_entity.id
_entity.type
_entity.pdbx_description
1 polymer ?
#
loop_
_entity_poly.entity_id
_entity_poly.type
_entity_poly.pdbx_seq_one_letter_code
_entity_poly.pdbx_strand_id
1 'polypeptide(L)'
;MLGLFISGGPVMYPLLACSIIVMTVIIERIIFWIGMDKNRNKALVDEVLDLCRTGSWETIRVKTKGSKDYVIRILVSGILHRDFSMAKAM
;
A
#
# COMPACT_ATOMS: atom_id res chain seq x y z
N MET A 1 13.42 34.39 22.53
CA MET A 1 12.80 33.51 21.51
C MET A 1 11.97 34.28 20.49
N LEU A 2 11.18 35.31 20.87
CA LEU A 2 10.46 36.19 19.92
C LEU A 2 11.36 37.15 19.11
N GLY A 3 12.54 37.53 19.63
CA GLY A 3 13.47 38.43 18.92
C GLY A 3 14.16 37.84 17.68
N LEU A 4 14.27 36.50 17.60
CA LEU A 4 14.82 35.81 16.42
C LEU A 4 13.85 35.88 15.23
N PHE A 5 12.54 35.80 15.49
CA PHE A 5 11.48 35.92 14.49
C PHE A 5 11.41 37.30 13.85
N ILE A 6 11.69 38.35 14.63
CA ILE A 6 11.72 39.74 14.15
C ILE A 6 13.02 40.04 13.39
N SER A 7 14.15 39.45 13.81
CA SER A 7 15.46 39.69 13.18
C SER A 7 15.72 38.84 11.93
N GLY A 8 15.04 37.69 11.79
CA GLY A 8 15.16 36.78 10.63
C GLY A 8 14.37 37.21 9.40
N GLY A 9 13.61 38.30 9.48
CA GLY A 9 12.87 38.87 8.35
C GLY A 9 11.75 37.99 7.80
N PRO A 10 11.15 38.37 6.65
CA PRO A 10 10.00 37.67 6.06
C PRO A 10 10.31 36.21 5.64
N VAL A 11 11.58 35.82 5.59
CA VAL A 11 12.05 34.47 5.20
C VAL A 11 11.81 33.44 6.31
N MET A 12 11.53 33.84 7.54
CA MET A 12 11.20 32.89 8.62
C MET A 12 9.79 32.28 8.51
N TYR A 13 8.84 33.01 7.94
CA TYR A 13 7.48 32.51 7.72
C TYR A 13 7.42 31.29 6.77
N PRO A 14 8.07 31.28 5.59
CA PRO A 14 8.06 30.11 4.73
C PRO A 14 8.78 28.90 5.33
N LEU A 15 9.81 29.10 6.15
CA LEU A 15 10.46 28.02 6.89
C LEU A 15 9.52 27.36 7.90
N LEU A 16 8.78 28.17 8.66
CA LEU A 16 7.80 27.66 9.61
C LEU A 16 6.64 26.96 8.89
N ALA A 17 6.13 27.53 7.79
CA ALA A 17 5.11 26.90 6.96
C ALA A 17 5.60 25.56 6.37
N CYS A 18 6.83 25.51 5.86
CA CYS A 18 7.44 24.30 5.33
C CYS A 18 7.52 23.20 6.42
N SER A 19 7.95 23.55 7.63
CA SER A 19 8.00 22.60 8.75
C SER A 19 6.62 22.01 9.08
N ILE A 20 5.58 22.84 9.08
CA ILE A 20 4.21 22.37 9.33
C ILE A 20 3.72 21.45 8.21
N ILE A 21 3.93 21.85 6.95
CA ILE A 21 3.53 21.04 5.78
C ILE A 21 4.23 19.68 5.81
N VAL A 22 5.55 19.66 6.04
CA VAL A 22 6.32 18.41 6.13
C VAL A 22 5.81 17.53 7.27
N MET A 23 5.53 18.12 8.44
CA MET A 23 4.97 17.40 9.58
C MET A 23 3.63 16.75 9.24
N THR A 24 2.73 17.49 8.58
CA THR A 24 1.42 16.97 8.12
C THR A 24 1.59 15.82 7.14
N VAL A 25 2.45 15.97 6.13
CA VAL A 25 2.70 14.93 5.12
C VAL A 25 3.27 13.65 5.75
N ILE A 26 4.16 13.78 6.75
CA ILE A 26 4.71 12.64 7.49
C ILE A 26 3.59 11.89 8.22
N ILE A 27 2.70 12.61 8.91
CA ILE A 27 1.58 12.00 9.63
C ILE A 27 0.64 11.26 8.66
N GLU A 28 0.27 11.89 7.53
CA GLU A 28 -0.56 11.24 6.52
C GLU A 28 0.10 9.96 5.97
N ARG A 29 1.40 10.02 5.67
CA ARG A 29 2.19 8.86 5.22
C ARG A 29 2.18 7.72 6.25
N ILE A 30 2.34 8.04 7.54
CA ILE A 30 2.34 7.05 8.62
C ILE A 30 0.96 6.41 8.77
N ILE A 31 -0.11 7.20 8.81
CA ILE A 31 -1.49 6.68 8.90
C ILE A 31 -1.81 5.77 7.71
N PHE A 32 -1.41 6.18 6.50
CA PHE A 32 -1.58 5.38 5.30
C PHE A 32 -0.82 4.05 5.37
N TRP A 33 0.44 4.07 5.82
CA TRP A 33 1.23 2.85 6.01
C TRP A 33 0.63 1.92 7.07
N ILE A 34 0.18 2.45 8.21
CA ILE A 34 -0.47 1.65 9.26
C ILE A 34 -1.78 1.03 8.75
N GLY A 35 -2.58 1.81 8.01
CA GLY A 35 -3.81 1.32 7.38
C GLY A 35 -3.58 0.23 6.34
N MET A 36 -2.51 0.35 5.54
CA MET A 36 -2.10 -0.68 4.58
C MET A 36 -1.56 -1.94 5.27
N ASP A 37 -0.71 -1.80 6.29
CA ASP A 37 -0.10 -2.94 6.98
C ASP A 37 -1.15 -3.79 7.72
N LYS A 38 -2.20 -3.14 8.23
CA LYS A 38 -3.36 -3.83 8.83
C LYS A 38 -4.15 -4.70 7.84
N ASN A 39 -3.97 -4.51 6.52
CA ASN A 39 -4.55 -5.35 5.46
C ASN A 39 -3.51 -6.32 4.85
N ARG A 40 -2.49 -6.72 5.61
CA ARG A 40 -1.62 -7.85 5.25
C ARG A 40 -1.98 -9.07 6.08
N ASN A 41 -3.02 -9.81 5.69
CA ASN A 41 -3.17 -11.19 6.13
C ASN A 41 -2.08 -12.06 5.51
N LYS A 42 -0.88 -12.01 6.08
CA LYS A 42 0.26 -12.85 5.68
C LYS A 42 -0.10 -14.33 5.65
N ALA A 43 -0.95 -14.78 6.58
CA ALA A 43 -1.43 -16.16 6.63
C ALA A 43 -2.25 -16.56 5.39
N LEU A 44 -3.15 -15.69 4.92
CA LEU A 44 -3.92 -15.96 3.71
C LEU A 44 -3.04 -15.91 2.45
N VAL A 45 -2.03 -15.04 2.41
CA VAL A 45 -1.08 -15.00 1.29
C VAL A 45 -0.28 -16.29 1.20
N ASP A 46 0.25 -16.78 2.33
CA ASP A 46 1.05 -18.00 2.39
C ASP A 46 0.22 -19.23 2.00
N GLU A 47 -1.02 -19.29 2.47
CA GLU A 47 -1.94 -20.38 2.15
C GLU A 47 -2.35 -20.38 0.67
N VAL A 48 -2.59 -19.21 0.08
CA VAL A 48 -2.86 -19.10 -1.37
C VAL A 48 -1.63 -19.52 -2.18
N LEU A 49 -0.42 -19.17 -1.73
CA LEU A 49 0.83 -19.60 -2.38
C LEU A 49 1.01 -21.13 -2.32
N ASP A 50 0.65 -21.77 -1.20
CA ASP A 50 0.71 -23.22 -1.07
C ASP A 50 -0.35 -23.94 -1.93
N LEU A 51 -1.56 -23.39 -1.98
CA LEU A 51 -2.62 -23.85 -2.90
C LEU A 51 -2.23 -23.67 -4.38
N CYS A 52 -1.43 -22.65 -4.71
CA CYS A 52 -0.87 -22.49 -6.05
C CYS A 52 0.13 -23.59 -6.40
N ARG A 53 0.94 -24.06 -5.42
CA ARG A 53 1.89 -25.18 -5.64
C ARG A 53 1.16 -26.48 -5.89
N THR A 54 0.05 -26.71 -5.21
CA THR A 54 -0.77 -27.94 -5.37
C THR A 54 -1.69 -27.89 -6.59
N GLY A 55 -1.84 -26.72 -7.24
CA GLY A 55 -2.62 -26.57 -8.47
C GLY A 55 -4.13 -26.56 -8.28
N SER A 56 -4.63 -26.36 -7.06
CA SER A 56 -6.07 -26.36 -6.76
C SER A 56 -6.70 -24.98 -6.95
N TRP A 57 -6.91 -24.58 -8.21
CA TRP A 57 -7.40 -23.25 -8.60
C TRP A 57 -8.83 -22.93 -8.13
N GLU A 58 -9.69 -23.94 -8.06
CA GLU A 58 -11.07 -23.77 -7.61
C GLU A 58 -11.12 -23.39 -6.11
N THR A 59 -10.30 -24.06 -5.29
CA THR A 59 -10.18 -23.78 -3.86
C THR A 59 -9.67 -22.36 -3.61
N ILE A 60 -8.68 -21.91 -4.39
CA ILE A 60 -8.17 -20.53 -4.32
C ILE A 60 -9.31 -19.54 -4.58
N ARG A 61 -10.11 -19.77 -5.64
CA ARG A 61 -11.20 -18.86 -6.03
C ARG A 61 -12.29 -18.75 -4.96
N VAL A 62 -12.66 -19.86 -4.32
CA VAL A 62 -13.65 -19.85 -3.23
C VAL A 62 -13.10 -19.10 -2.01
N LYS A 63 -11.85 -19.38 -1.64
CA LYS A 63 -11.24 -18.84 -0.41
C LYS A 63 -10.87 -17.36 -0.51
N THR A 64 -10.56 -16.88 -1.72
CA THR A 64 -10.24 -15.48 -1.98
C THR A 64 -11.45 -14.59 -2.30
N LYS A 65 -12.65 -15.16 -2.50
CA LYS A 65 -13.88 -14.43 -2.88
C LYS A 65 -14.33 -13.37 -1.86
N GLY A 66 -13.86 -13.45 -0.61
CA GLY A 66 -14.16 -12.49 0.46
C GLY A 66 -12.95 -11.73 1.01
N SER A 67 -11.73 -11.98 0.52
CA SER A 67 -10.55 -11.32 1.06
C SER A 67 -10.40 -9.91 0.47
N LYS A 68 -10.25 -8.92 1.36
CA LYS A 68 -10.01 -7.51 1.02
C LYS A 68 -8.52 -7.20 0.91
N ASP A 69 -7.65 -8.18 1.13
CA ASP A 69 -6.21 -8.05 1.08
C ASP A 69 -5.75 -7.74 -0.35
N TYR A 70 -5.08 -6.61 -0.52
CA TYR A 70 -4.63 -6.12 -1.83
C TYR A 70 -3.69 -7.11 -2.53
N VAL A 71 -2.82 -7.77 -1.77
CA VAL A 71 -1.86 -8.77 -2.27
C VAL A 71 -2.59 -9.98 -2.86
N ILE A 72 -3.63 -10.47 -2.18
CA ILE A 72 -4.41 -11.62 -2.63
C ILE A 72 -5.19 -11.27 -3.89
N ARG A 73 -5.74 -10.06 -3.95
CA ARG A 73 -6.42 -9.56 -5.14
C ARG A 73 -5.48 -9.52 -6.35
N ILE A 74 -4.26 -9.02 -6.18
CA ILE A 74 -3.23 -9.04 -7.24
C ILE A 74 -2.89 -10.48 -7.62
N LEU A 75 -2.67 -11.36 -6.65
CA LEU A 75 -2.27 -12.74 -6.90
C LEU A 75 -3.34 -13.49 -7.68
N VAL A 76 -4.61 -13.38 -7.26
CA VAL A 76 -5.76 -13.97 -7.95
C VAL A 76 -5.92 -13.38 -9.34
N SER A 77 -5.79 -12.06 -9.50
CA SER A 77 -5.83 -11.42 -10.82
C SER A 77 -4.72 -11.93 -11.73
N GLY A 78 -3.49 -12.10 -11.23
CA GLY A 78 -2.36 -12.62 -11.98
C GLY A 78 -2.48 -14.10 -12.33
N ILE A 79 -2.98 -14.93 -11.41
CA ILE A 79 -3.25 -16.35 -11.62
C ILE A 79 -4.37 -16.56 -12.62
N LEU A 80 -5.48 -15.84 -12.47
CA LEU A 80 -6.66 -15.97 -13.33
C LEU A 80 -6.39 -15.50 -14.76
N HIS A 81 -5.46 -14.54 -14.93
CA HIS A 81 -5.03 -14.05 -16.24
C HIS A 81 -3.68 -14.63 -16.67
N ARG A 82 -3.18 -15.71 -16.05
CA ARG A 82 -1.89 -16.34 -16.39
C ARG A 82 -1.80 -16.76 -17.86
N ASP A 83 -2.95 -17.07 -18.48
CA ASP A 83 -3.04 -17.47 -19.89
C ASP A 83 -3.20 -16.28 -20.86
N PHE A 84 -3.37 -15.05 -20.36
CA PHE A 84 -3.23 -13.85 -21.17
C PHE A 84 -1.76 -13.46 -21.21
N SER A 85 -1.00 -14.17 -22.02
CA SER A 85 0.32 -13.73 -22.47
C SER A 85 0.21 -12.28 -22.96
N MET A 86 1.13 -11.42 -22.48
CA MET A 86 1.31 -10.05 -22.99
C MET A 86 1.42 -10.01 -24.53
N ALA A 87 1.79 -11.12 -25.17
CA ALA A 87 1.83 -11.27 -26.62
C ALA A 87 0.45 -11.20 -27.31
N LYS A 88 -0.66 -11.37 -26.58
CA LYS A 88 -2.03 -11.30 -27.14
C LYS A 88 -2.66 -9.91 -26.98
N ALA A 89 -1.97 -8.99 -26.30
CA ALA A 89 -2.38 -7.61 -26.10
C ALA A 89 -1.59 -6.61 -26.99
N MET A 90 -0.72 -7.12 -27.88
CA MET A 90 -0.05 -6.37 -28.93
C MET A 90 -0.70 -6.65 -30.28
#